data_AF-A0A2H0UYV8-F1
#
_entry.id   AF-A0A2H0UYV8-F1
#
_cell.length_a   1.000
_cell.length_b   1.000
_cell.length_c   1.000
_cell.angle_alpha   90.00
_cell.angle_beta   90.00
_cell.angle_gamma   90.00
#
_symmetry.space_group_name_H-M   'P 1'
#
loop_
_entity.id
_entity.type
_entity.pdbx_description
1 polymer ?
#
loop_
_entity_poly.entity_id
_entity_poly.type
_entity_poly.pdbx_seq_one_letter_code
_entity_poly.pdbx_strand_id
1 'polypeptide(L)'
;GVKIYIGPHKKKCLTPDVKQAIYSPAVRKDNPELLEAKKRGIKVQSYPQALGELTKKYFTIAVSGTHGKSTTTAMIALILI
;
A
#
# COMPACT_ATOMS: atom_id res chain seq x y z
N GLY A 1 -0.71 -8.42 -16.17
CA GLY A 1 -0.32 -6.99 -16.10
C GLY A 1 -1.11 -6.27 -15.03
N VAL A 2 -0.71 -5.06 -14.64
CA VAL A 2 -1.40 -4.23 -13.64
C VAL A 2 -2.17 -3.11 -14.33
N LYS A 3 -3.42 -2.85 -13.91
CA LYS A 3 -4.21 -1.70 -14.40
C LYS A 3 -3.79 -0.44 -13.66
N ILE A 4 -3.36 0.58 -14.39
CA ILE A 4 -2.94 1.88 -13.85
C ILE A 4 -3.86 2.97 -14.39
N TYR A 5 -4.40 3.80 -13.51
CA TYR A 5 -5.20 4.96 -13.87
C TYR A 5 -4.38 6.23 -13.59
N ILE A 6 -4.15 7.04 -14.62
CA ILE A 6 -3.39 8.30 -14.52
C ILE A 6 -4.36 9.49 -14.59
N GLY A 7 -4.11 10.52 -13.79
CA GLY A 7 -4.90 11.74 -13.70
C GLY A 7 -5.56 11.92 -12.33
N PRO A 8 -6.55 12.82 -12.21
CA PRO A 8 -7.20 13.08 -10.93
C PRO A 8 -7.97 11.85 -10.45
N HIS A 9 -8.01 11.67 -9.12
CA HIS A 9 -8.76 10.60 -8.47
C HIS A 9 -10.24 10.66 -8.83
N LYS A 10 -10.81 9.50 -9.20
CA LYS A 10 -12.21 9.38 -9.62
C LYS A 10 -12.81 8.12 -9.01
N LYS A 11 -14.05 8.21 -8.52
CA LYS A 11 -14.80 7.04 -8.00
C LYS A 11 -14.82 5.85 -8.98
N LYS A 12 -14.80 6.14 -10.28
CA LYS A 12 -14.80 5.17 -11.38
C LYS A 12 -13.57 4.26 -11.39
N CYS A 13 -12.46 4.73 -10.84
CA CYS A 13 -11.21 3.97 -10.73
C CYS A 13 -11.34 2.81 -9.73
N LEU A 14 -12.29 2.91 -8.79
CA LEU A 14 -12.65 1.82 -7.89
C LEU A 14 -13.62 0.87 -8.60
N THR A 15 -13.05 -0.13 -9.28
CA THR A 15 -13.83 -1.13 -10.00
C THR A 15 -14.64 -2.02 -9.04
N PRO A 16 -15.74 -2.64 -9.48
CA PRO A 16 -16.64 -3.41 -8.59
C PRO A 16 -15.99 -4.63 -7.92
N ASP A 17 -14.93 -5.16 -8.51
CA ASP A 17 -14.17 -6.33 -8.04
C ASP A 17 -13.16 -6.01 -6.92
N VAL A 18 -12.96 -4.72 -6.59
CA VAL A 18 -12.00 -4.31 -5.55
C VAL A 18 -12.52 -4.69 -4.17
N LYS A 19 -11.75 -5.53 -3.45
CA LYS A 19 -12.06 -5.99 -2.08
C LYS A 19 -11.28 -5.28 -0.98
N GLN A 20 -10.22 -4.56 -1.34
CA GLN A 20 -9.37 -3.84 -0.39
C GLN A 20 -8.77 -2.59 -1.06
N ALA A 21 -8.73 -1.48 -0.33
CA ALA A 21 -8.09 -0.24 -0.74
C ALA A 21 -6.95 0.11 0.22
N ILE A 22 -5.76 0.37 -0.32
CA ILE A 22 -4.57 0.76 0.44
C ILE A 22 -4.17 2.16 0.00
N TYR A 23 -3.92 3.06 0.96
CA TYR A 23 -3.56 4.45 0.66
C TYR A 23 -2.25 4.88 1.33
N SER A 24 -1.50 5.74 0.66
CA SER A 24 -0.29 6.35 1.21
C SER A 24 -0.65 7.56 2.10
N PRO A 25 0.27 8.01 2.98
CA PRO A 25 0.04 9.19 3.81
C PRO A 25 -0.27 10.48 3.04
N ALA A 26 0.12 10.57 1.76
CA ALA A 26 -0.13 11.73 0.91
C ALA A 26 -1.59 11.81 0.43
N VAL A 27 -2.37 10.74 0.53
CA VAL A 27 -3.76 10.72 0.08
C VAL A 27 -4.66 11.43 1.10
N ARG A 28 -5.34 12.48 0.66
CA ARG A 28 -6.27 13.26 1.48
C ARG A 28 -7.52 12.46 1.84
N LYS A 29 -8.14 12.81 2.97
CA LYS A 29 -9.37 12.16 3.46
C LYS A 29 -10.60 12.39 2.57
N ASP A 30 -10.60 13.47 1.79
CA ASP A 30 -11.63 13.84 0.82
C ASP A 30 -11.46 13.11 -0.53
N ASN A 31 -10.49 12.20 -0.65
CA ASN A 31 -10.27 11.43 -1.87
C ASN A 31 -11.54 10.66 -2.28
N PRO A 32 -12.04 10.86 -3.51
CA PRO A 32 -13.30 10.26 -3.95
C PRO A 32 -13.28 8.73 -3.99
N GLU A 33 -12.13 8.10 -4.25
CA GLU A 33 -11.96 6.64 -4.26
C GLU A 33 -12.03 6.07 -2.83
N LEU A 34 -11.44 6.75 -1.84
CA LEU A 34 -11.52 6.35 -0.44
C LEU A 34 -12.92 6.53 0.15
N LEU A 35 -13.57 7.65 -0.18
CA LEU A 35 -14.95 7.89 0.24
C LEU A 35 -15.88 6.82 -0.35
N GLU A 36 -15.70 6.47 -1.62
CA GLU A 36 -16.47 5.41 -2.27
C GLU A 36 -16.18 4.03 -1.67
N ALA A 37 -14.91 3.70 -1.41
CA ALA A 37 -14.55 2.43 -0.77
C ALA A 37 -15.22 2.26 0.60
N LYS A 38 -15.26 3.32 1.40
CA LYS A 38 -15.98 3.33 2.68
C LYS A 38 -17.48 3.12 2.49
N LYS A 39 -18.10 3.78 1.50
CA LYS A 39 -19.53 3.61 1.18
C LYS A 39 -19.87 2.17 0.78
N ARG A 40 -18.96 1.50 0.08
CA ARG A 40 -19.13 0.10 -0.35
C ARG A 40 -18.78 -0.93 0.73
N GLY A 41 -18.35 -0.50 1.93
CA GLY A 41 -17.89 -1.41 2.98
C GLY A 41 -16.60 -2.16 2.63
N ILE A 42 -15.81 -1.65 1.68
CA ILE A 42 -14.53 -2.23 1.28
C ILE A 42 -13.49 -2.00 2.39
N LYS A 43 -12.62 -2.98 2.64
CA LYS A 43 -11.55 -2.86 3.64
C LYS A 43 -10.59 -1.72 3.23
N VAL A 44 -10.52 -0.66 4.03
CA VAL A 44 -9.60 0.47 3.79
C VAL A 44 -8.48 0.47 4.82
N GLN A 45 -7.24 0.47 4.37
CA GLN A 45 -6.05 0.46 5.24
C GLN A 45 -5.01 1.47 4.78
N SER A 46 -4.25 2.02 5.72
CA SER A 46 -3.06 2.78 5.37
C SER A 46 -1.95 1.84 4.89
N TYR A 47 -1.04 2.34 4.07
CA TYR A 47 0.16 1.60 3.63
C TYR A 47 0.89 0.88 4.78
N PRO A 48 1.24 1.52 5.91
CA PRO A 48 1.94 0.82 7.00
C PRO A 48 1.08 -0.26 7.67
N GLN A 49 -0.24 -0.11 7.74
CA GLN A 49 -1.13 -1.15 8.26
C GLN A 49 -1.14 -2.38 7.34
N ALA A 50 -1.29 -2.16 6.03
CA ALA A 50 -1.29 -3.24 5.06
C ALA A 50 0.07 -3.96 5.00
N LEU A 51 1.18 -3.20 5.06
CA LEU A 51 2.53 -3.76 5.15
C LEU A 51 2.70 -4.59 6.42
N GLY A 52 2.23 -4.12 7.57
CA GLY A 52 2.30 -4.86 8.84
C GLY A 52 1.48 -6.16 8.86
N GLU A 53 0.36 -6.22 8.13
CA GLU A 53 -0.37 -7.49 7.93
C GLU A 53 0.39 -8.46 7.01
N LEU A 54 1.07 -7.93 5.98
CA LEU A 54 1.85 -8.74 5.05
C LEU A 54 3.07 -9.37 5.74
N THR A 55 3.82 -8.60 6.53
CA THR A 55 5.04 -9.08 7.19
C THR A 55 4.78 -10.18 8.21
N LYS A 56 3.60 -10.22 8.84
CA LYS A 56 3.22 -11.31 9.76
C LYS A 56 3.11 -12.67 9.09
N LYS A 57 2.99 -12.73 7.76
CA LYS A 57 2.85 -13.99 7.01
C LYS A 57 4.18 -14.61 6.60
N TYR A 58 5.30 -13.89 6.77
CA TYR A 58 6.61 -14.31 6.28
C TYR A 58 7.68 -14.07 7.34
N PHE A 59 8.78 -14.83 7.24
CA PHE A 59 10.01 -14.44 7.92
C PHE A 59 10.45 -13.07 7.39
N THR A 60 10.45 -12.07 8.26
CA THR A 60 10.65 -10.68 7.85
C THR A 60 11.84 -10.08 8.59
N ILE A 61 12.80 -9.54 7.83
CA ILE A 61 13.90 -8.73 8.36
C ILE A 61 13.52 -7.25 8.21
N ALA A 62 13.40 -6.54 9.33
CA ALA A 62 13.08 -5.11 9.33
C ALA A 62 14.35 -4.26 9.44
N VAL A 63 14.60 -3.39 8.45
CA VAL A 63 15.71 -2.43 8.44
C VAL A 63 15.19 -1.02 8.72
N SER A 64 15.63 -0.41 9.81
CA SER A 64 15.24 0.94 10.25
C SER A 64 16.47 1.86 10.41
N GLY A 65 16.24 3.18 10.49
CA GLY A 65 17.31 4.18 10.64
C GLY A 65 17.09 5.43 9.79
N THR A 66 17.82 6.51 10.06
CA THR A 66 17.70 7.75 9.29
C THR A 66 18.31 7.62 7.89
N HIS A 67 19.48 6.98 7.80
CA HIS A 67 20.22 6.74 6.56
C HIS A 67 20.51 5.23 6.38
N GLY A 68 21.01 4.82 5.21
CA GLY A 68 21.46 3.45 4.95
C GLY A 68 20.38 2.39 4.73
N LYS A 69 19.12 2.60 5.14
CA LYS A 69 18.01 1.63 5.05
C LYS A 69 17.91 0.90 3.70
N SER A 70 17.80 1.65 2.61
CA SER A 70 17.59 1.05 1.28
C SER A 70 18.80 0.25 0.81
N THR A 71 20.01 0.77 1.02
CA THR A 71 21.26 0.09 0.67
C THR A 71 21.43 -1.20 1.47
N THR A 72 21.26 -1.13 2.80
CA THR A 72 21.36 -2.30 3.67
C THR A 72 20.27 -3.34 3.34
N THR A 73 19.05 -2.91 3.04
CA THR A 73 17.98 -3.83 2.60
C THR A 73 18.37 -4.56 1.31
N ALA A 74 18.92 -3.84 0.33
CA ALA A 74 19.39 -4.45 -0.92
C ALA A 74 20.56 -5.42 -0.70
N MET A 75 21.52 -5.08 0.17
CA MET A 75 22.63 -5.96 0.52
C MET A 75 22.15 -7.25 1.21
N ILE A 76 21.23 -7.15 2.18
CA ILE A 76 20.66 -8.32 2.85
C ILE A 76 19.93 -9.21 1.83
N ALA A 77 19.14 -8.61 0.93
CA ALA A 77 18.46 -9.37 -0.11
C ALA A 77 19.46 -10.11 -1.01
N LEU A 78 20.55 -9.47 -1.43
CA LEU A 78 21.58 -10.09 -2.26
C LEU A 78 22.31 -11.26 -1.58
N ILE A 79 22.49 -11.20 -0.26
CA ILE A 79 23.17 -12.26 0.51
C ILE A 79 22.28 -13.49 0.72
N LEU A 80 20.96 -13.29 0.80
CA LEU A 80 19.98 -14.34 1.13
C LEU A 80 19.29 -14.97 -0.09
N ILE A 81 19.43 -14.35 -1.27
CA ILE A 81 19.00 -14.92 -2.57
C ILE A 81 20.09 -15.86 -3.08
#